data_AF-A0A4R4KYU1-F1
#
_entry.id   AF-A0A4R4KYU1-F1
#
_cell.length_a   1.000
_cell.length_b   1.000
_cell.length_c   1.000
_cell.angle_alpha   90.00
_cell.angle_beta   90.00
_cell.angle_gamma   90.00
#
_symmetry.space_group_name_H-M   'P 1'
#
loop_
_entity.id
_entity.type
_entity.pdbx_description
1 polymer ?
#
loop_
_entity_poly.entity_id
_entity_poly.type
_entity_poly.pdbx_seq_one_letter_code
_entity_poly.pdbx_strand_id
1 'polypeptide(L)'
;MSNYLRNNDEDARDSTSATRRRRRWLATGVAGLTGAVSLAGVSYATTGVIGPHRLADVKWSTAQQLKDDQGDRHRDERDTRARDRDHGKVREVPCDEEKLIEAIDLANRNHGGTLRLAPHCTYELGAYNRETGSALPTIQQEITIEGQDATITRDAETNFRLFRVADGGDLTLRDLTLKGGNAASFKYGGSRGSQTPAGPQAPNAARPTTGQPTVGQPPQVPGPQLAAGQGVAPGTAQVATPQAASVPNTGAAPKGASAPQAGNAPHAASTPQGSSRQLDATSDGGALLVERGGAARLVKTTLVGNNAEGNGGAIANYGRVDIHDSKLNNNHARHDGGAIFTAGVLQITDTRLGHNTAVGNGGAVANGQGRAKTGAQAQTQGKAGTVEIQQSTIEGNTADHNGGGVFTAGGFVKVSRVHIKENKACHSGGGVYAADTDLHLDHTTITKNHASLDGGAILNTGTTHTTTGRPDNHTDATTTITHSTITTNTAGRYGGAIFNGDTHQPTIDPGFHNKPPTNTTNATLTLRDTNTKNNTALNGGSIFNNKATTNLTTTTITNNTATDSSKTHRVAGGILNNNGTTETDHKTTITNNDPTNCAGTVKNCFN
;
A
#
# COMPACT_ATOMS: atom_id res chain seq x y z
N MET A 1 3.70 83.65 7.30
CA MET A 1 2.55 84.11 8.11
C MET A 1 1.87 82.87 8.68
N SER A 2 1.31 82.96 9.88
CA SER A 2 0.58 81.87 10.56
C SER A 2 -0.73 81.51 9.82
N ASN A 3 -1.41 80.38 10.02
CA ASN A 3 -1.68 79.65 11.28
C ASN A 3 -1.57 78.12 11.19
N TYR A 4 -1.61 77.51 12.38
CA TYR A 4 -1.45 76.09 12.70
C TYR A 4 -2.69 75.56 13.43
N LEU A 5 -2.90 74.22 13.40
CA LEU A 5 -3.52 73.38 14.44
C LEU A 5 -4.94 73.69 14.98
N ARG A 6 -5.79 72.65 15.01
CA ARG A 6 -5.94 71.88 16.27
C ARG A 6 -6.49 70.46 16.08
N ASN A 7 -5.97 69.54 16.88
CA ASN A 7 -6.50 68.20 17.10
C ASN A 7 -7.48 68.21 18.29
N ASN A 8 -8.26 67.13 18.41
CA ASN A 8 -8.38 66.21 19.58
C ASN A 8 -9.73 65.47 19.42
N ASP A 9 -9.89 64.14 19.54
CA ASP A 9 -9.26 63.07 20.35
C ASP A 9 -9.79 62.89 21.80
N GLU A 10 -10.06 61.62 22.09
CA GLU A 10 -10.05 60.88 23.38
C GLU A 10 -11.26 60.78 24.35
N ASP A 11 -11.16 59.69 25.15
CA ASP A 11 -11.98 59.11 26.23
C ASP A 11 -13.46 58.70 25.97
N ALA A 12 -13.97 57.47 26.16
CA ALA A 12 -13.55 56.16 26.75
C ALA A 12 -14.14 55.75 28.13
N ARG A 13 -14.30 54.42 28.30
CA ARG A 13 -14.76 53.67 29.50
C ARG A 13 -16.27 53.83 29.84
N ASP A 14 -16.95 52.92 30.54
CA ASP A 14 -16.57 51.60 31.07
C ASP A 14 -17.75 50.58 30.95
N SER A 15 -17.49 49.36 31.40
CA SER A 15 -18.31 48.14 31.42
C SER A 15 -19.62 48.16 32.23
N THR A 16 -20.55 47.25 31.92
CA THR A 16 -21.01 46.21 32.89
C THR A 16 -21.86 45.09 32.23
N SER A 17 -22.10 44.01 32.99
CA SER A 17 -22.37 42.65 32.49
C SER A 17 -23.86 42.25 32.36
N ALA A 18 -24.16 41.50 31.28
CA ALA A 18 -25.09 40.38 31.14
C ALA A 18 -26.54 40.39 31.69
N THR A 19 -27.46 39.85 30.87
CA THR A 19 -28.38 38.78 31.35
C THR A 19 -28.92 37.90 30.21
N ARG A 20 -29.13 36.61 30.50
CA ARG A 20 -29.80 35.65 29.58
C ARG A 20 -31.30 35.93 29.48
N ARG A 21 -31.90 35.73 28.30
CA ARG A 21 -33.24 35.11 28.16
C ARG A 21 -33.34 34.25 26.91
N ARG A 22 -33.94 33.06 27.04
CA ARG A 22 -34.17 32.10 25.94
C ARG A 22 -35.40 32.55 25.12
N ARG A 23 -35.43 32.24 23.82
CA ARG A 23 -36.68 32.02 23.08
C ARG A 23 -36.63 30.67 22.38
N ARG A 24 -37.73 29.93 22.47
CA ARG A 24 -38.01 28.72 21.69
C ARG A 24 -38.57 29.15 20.33
N TRP A 25 -38.37 28.33 19.30
CA TRP A 25 -39.26 28.27 18.15
C TRP A 25 -39.65 26.81 17.90
N LEU A 26 -40.87 26.61 17.39
CA LEU A 26 -41.46 25.29 17.18
C LEU A 26 -41.05 24.71 15.83
N ALA A 27 -41.03 23.38 15.76
CA ALA A 27 -41.00 22.68 14.49
C ALA A 27 -42.43 22.52 13.94
N THR A 28 -42.62 22.82 12.66
CA THR A 28 -43.79 22.44 11.87
C THR A 28 -43.30 21.79 10.59
N GLY A 29 -43.47 20.46 10.49
CA GLY A 29 -43.12 19.73 9.28
C GLY A 29 -44.26 19.72 8.27
N VAL A 30 -43.91 19.72 6.99
CA VAL A 30 -44.79 19.29 5.88
C VAL A 30 -43.99 18.29 5.05
N ALA A 31 -44.62 17.20 4.66
CA ALA A 31 -43.98 16.10 3.95
C ALA A 31 -44.19 16.18 2.43
N GLY A 32 -43.33 15.48 1.69
CA GLY A 32 -43.57 15.11 0.29
C GLY A 32 -42.52 15.60 -0.69
N LEU A 33 -41.66 14.69 -1.14
CA LEU A 33 -41.77 14.16 -2.50
C LEU A 33 -40.96 12.87 -2.68
N THR A 34 -41.48 12.00 -3.52
CA THR A 34 -40.98 10.65 -3.82
C THR A 34 -39.62 10.66 -4.55
N GLY A 35 -38.68 9.86 -4.07
CA GLY A 35 -37.51 9.42 -4.84
C GLY A 35 -37.38 7.90 -4.72
N ALA A 36 -37.54 7.17 -5.83
CA ALA A 36 -37.48 5.71 -5.82
C ALA A 36 -36.02 5.23 -5.79
N VAL A 37 -35.66 4.44 -4.78
CA VAL A 37 -34.36 3.77 -4.70
C VAL A 37 -34.49 2.37 -5.28
N SER A 38 -33.94 2.18 -6.49
CA SER A 38 -33.87 0.86 -7.14
C SER A 38 -32.86 -0.04 -6.40
N LEU A 39 -33.36 -0.90 -5.52
CA LEU A 39 -32.57 -1.97 -4.92
C LEU A 39 -32.22 -3.03 -5.99
N ALA A 40 -31.06 -2.86 -6.62
CA ALA A 40 -30.44 -3.91 -7.42
C ALA A 40 -30.02 -5.07 -6.49
N GLY A 41 -30.77 -6.17 -6.52
CA GLY A 41 -30.54 -7.32 -5.65
C GLY A 41 -29.25 -8.05 -6.00
N VAL A 42 -28.34 -8.17 -5.03
CA VAL A 42 -27.13 -9.00 -5.16
C VAL A 42 -27.52 -10.48 -5.02
N SER A 43 -27.73 -11.13 -6.16
CA SER A 43 -28.10 -12.54 -6.27
C SER A 43 -26.90 -13.46 -6.01
N TYR A 44 -26.63 -13.76 -4.74
CA TYR A 44 -25.69 -14.82 -4.36
C TYR A 44 -26.17 -16.20 -4.83
N ALA A 45 -25.52 -16.75 -5.86
CA ALA A 45 -25.73 -18.11 -6.32
C ALA A 45 -25.07 -19.12 -5.36
N THR A 46 -25.81 -19.55 -4.32
CA THR A 46 -25.32 -20.53 -3.35
C THR A 46 -25.57 -21.97 -3.82
N THR A 47 -24.57 -22.63 -4.41
CA THR A 47 -24.53 -24.11 -4.45
C THR A 47 -24.22 -24.60 -3.03
N GLY A 48 -25.25 -25.07 -2.33
CA GLY A 48 -25.26 -25.11 -0.86
C GLY A 48 -24.65 -26.33 -0.19
N VAL A 49 -24.36 -26.16 1.11
CA VAL A 49 -24.29 -27.22 2.13
C VAL A 49 -25.19 -26.77 3.29
N ILE A 50 -25.88 -27.70 3.95
CA ILE A 50 -27.00 -27.42 4.85
C ILE A 50 -26.56 -27.47 6.33
N GLY A 51 -26.81 -26.41 7.10
CA GLY A 51 -26.58 -26.35 8.55
C GLY A 51 -26.77 -24.94 9.11
N PRO A 52 -27.64 -24.70 10.11
CA PRO A 52 -28.04 -23.34 10.49
C PRO A 52 -27.22 -22.73 11.63
N HIS A 53 -26.62 -21.56 11.38
CA HIS A 53 -26.27 -20.59 12.42
C HIS A 53 -27.23 -19.39 12.36
N ARG A 54 -27.76 -18.97 13.51
CA ARG A 54 -28.49 -17.68 13.61
C ARG A 54 -27.49 -16.53 13.70
N LEU A 55 -27.49 -15.66 12.69
CA LEU A 55 -26.87 -14.34 12.77
C LEU A 55 -27.91 -13.34 13.28
N ALA A 56 -27.62 -12.67 14.40
CA ALA A 56 -28.40 -11.56 14.92
C ALA A 56 -27.51 -10.56 15.67
N ASP A 57 -27.66 -9.29 15.31
CA ASP A 57 -27.32 -8.08 16.09
C ASP A 57 -25.97 -8.02 16.85
N VAL A 58 -24.91 -7.61 16.15
CA VAL A 58 -23.87 -6.76 16.76
C VAL A 58 -24.18 -5.30 16.42
N LYS A 59 -24.77 -4.58 17.36
CA LYS A 59 -25.00 -3.12 17.27
C LYS A 59 -24.11 -2.40 18.27
N TRP A 60 -23.38 -1.39 17.81
CA TRP A 60 -22.62 -0.50 18.68
C TRP A 60 -23.56 0.29 19.60
N SER A 61 -23.32 0.24 20.91
CA SER A 61 -24.12 0.93 21.92
C SER A 61 -23.52 2.30 22.25
N THR A 62 -24.19 3.37 21.84
CA THR A 62 -23.92 4.73 22.35
C THR A 62 -24.30 4.80 23.83
N ALA A 63 -23.46 5.43 24.65
CA ALA A 63 -23.77 5.63 26.07
C ALA A 63 -25.01 6.54 26.23
N GLN A 64 -26.07 6.02 26.87
CA GLN A 64 -27.11 6.88 27.42
C GLN A 64 -27.61 6.41 28.78
N GLN A 65 -27.70 7.38 29.68
CA GLN A 65 -27.87 7.25 31.11
C GLN A 65 -29.34 7.04 31.49
N LEU A 66 -29.64 5.95 32.19
CA LEU A 66 -30.84 5.81 33.03
C LEU A 66 -30.45 5.33 34.43
N LYS A 67 -31.34 5.55 35.38
CA LYS A 67 -31.05 5.57 36.82
C LYS A 67 -32.15 4.82 37.58
N ASP A 68 -31.77 4.29 38.73
CA ASP A 68 -32.62 3.82 39.83
C ASP A 68 -33.75 2.82 39.49
N ASP A 69 -33.57 1.57 39.92
CA ASP A 69 -34.59 0.96 40.80
C ASP A 69 -33.95 -0.07 41.75
N GLN A 70 -34.58 -0.30 42.91
CA GLN A 70 -34.05 -1.17 43.98
C GLN A 70 -34.68 -2.57 43.99
N GLY A 71 -33.93 -3.59 44.41
CA GLY A 71 -34.43 -4.98 44.46
C GLY A 71 -33.51 -5.94 45.20
N ASP A 72 -33.51 -5.88 46.54
CA ASP A 72 -32.70 -6.75 47.40
C ASP A 72 -33.00 -8.25 47.23
N ARG A 73 -31.97 -9.05 46.91
CA ARG A 73 -31.82 -10.44 47.37
C ARG A 73 -30.36 -10.77 47.68
N HIS A 74 -30.03 -10.84 48.97
CA HIS A 74 -28.81 -11.47 49.47
C HIS A 74 -28.96 -13.00 49.53
N ARG A 75 -27.81 -13.70 49.56
CA ARG A 75 -27.61 -15.17 49.65
C ARG A 75 -27.92 -15.97 48.36
N ASP A 76 -27.13 -16.97 48.00
CA ASP A 76 -25.79 -17.37 48.50
C ASP A 76 -25.06 -18.09 47.36
N GLU A 77 -23.89 -17.59 46.93
CA GLU A 77 -23.00 -18.34 46.01
C GLU A 77 -21.53 -17.90 46.17
N ARG A 78 -20.88 -18.37 47.23
CA ARG A 78 -19.48 -18.04 47.57
C ARG A 78 -18.45 -18.93 46.86
N ASP A 79 -18.54 -19.12 45.55
CA ASP A 79 -17.55 -19.94 44.80
C ASP A 79 -17.02 -19.34 43.47
N THR A 80 -17.50 -18.16 43.06
CA THR A 80 -17.00 -17.49 41.85
C THR A 80 -15.72 -16.66 42.07
N ARG A 81 -15.38 -16.30 43.32
CA ARG A 81 -14.24 -15.40 43.66
C ARG A 81 -12.87 -16.09 43.79
N ALA A 82 -12.74 -17.32 43.28
CA ALA A 82 -11.54 -18.14 43.35
C ALA A 82 -10.88 -18.43 41.99
N ARG A 83 -11.50 -18.05 40.86
CA ARG A 83 -10.95 -18.23 39.50
C ARG A 83 -10.41 -16.95 38.87
N ASP A 84 -10.37 -15.86 39.63
CA ASP A 84 -10.25 -14.48 39.11
C ASP A 84 -9.08 -13.75 39.79
N ARG A 85 -7.94 -14.44 39.96
CA ARG A 85 -6.79 -13.97 40.79
C ARG A 85 -5.38 -14.21 40.23
N ASP A 86 -5.24 -14.87 39.07
CA ASP A 86 -3.92 -15.12 38.46
C ASP A 86 -3.69 -14.42 37.10
N HIS A 87 -4.76 -14.07 36.36
CA HIS A 87 -4.70 -13.27 35.12
C HIS A 87 -4.22 -11.80 35.30
N GLY A 88 -3.59 -11.46 36.43
CA GLY A 88 -3.20 -10.10 36.80
C GLY A 88 -1.84 -9.98 37.50
N LYS A 89 -1.03 -11.05 37.56
CA LYS A 89 0.34 -10.94 38.08
C LYS A 89 1.25 -10.30 37.03
N VAL A 90 1.56 -9.02 37.23
CA VAL A 90 2.72 -8.38 36.61
C VAL A 90 3.98 -9.09 37.13
N ARG A 91 4.84 -9.54 36.22
CA ARG A 91 6.14 -10.13 36.53
C ARG A 91 7.25 -9.27 35.97
N GLU A 92 8.15 -8.85 36.83
CA GLU A 92 9.42 -8.23 36.42
C GLU A 92 10.27 -9.24 35.63
N VAL A 93 10.82 -8.80 34.52
CA VAL A 93 11.82 -9.50 33.73
C VAL A 93 13.14 -8.74 33.92
N PRO A 94 14.17 -9.32 34.57
CA PRO A 94 15.51 -8.73 34.65
C PRO A 94 16.08 -8.39 33.26
N CYS A 95 17.15 -7.61 33.21
CA CYS A 95 17.82 -7.25 31.95
C CYS A 95 18.71 -8.42 31.47
N ASP A 96 18.08 -9.44 30.88
CA ASP A 96 18.65 -10.76 30.58
C ASP A 96 17.81 -11.48 29.51
N GLU A 97 18.43 -12.07 28.47
CA GLU A 97 17.69 -12.72 27.37
C GLU A 97 17.03 -14.05 27.79
N GLU A 98 17.69 -14.87 28.62
CA GLU A 98 17.14 -16.14 29.08
C GLU A 98 15.92 -15.90 29.97
N LYS A 99 15.97 -14.88 30.84
CA LYS A 99 14.83 -14.51 31.70
C LYS A 99 13.66 -13.96 30.89
N LEU A 100 13.87 -13.34 29.72
CA LEU A 100 12.79 -12.97 28.81
C LEU A 100 12.17 -14.20 28.11
N ILE A 101 12.98 -15.18 27.71
CA ILE A 101 12.51 -16.44 27.12
C ILE A 101 11.70 -17.25 28.16
N GLU A 102 12.26 -17.47 29.36
CA GLU A 102 11.56 -18.07 30.51
C GLU A 102 10.27 -17.32 30.87
N ALA A 103 10.26 -15.99 30.68
CA ALA A 103 9.08 -15.17 30.94
C ALA A 103 7.93 -15.53 29.99
N ILE A 104 8.17 -15.51 28.69
CA ILE A 104 7.16 -15.82 27.68
C ILE A 104 6.73 -17.29 27.78
N ASP A 105 7.65 -18.23 27.99
CA ASP A 105 7.33 -19.66 28.14
C ASP A 105 6.47 -19.97 29.37
N LEU A 106 6.67 -19.27 30.50
CA LEU A 106 5.80 -19.47 31.67
C LEU A 106 4.41 -18.82 31.45
N ALA A 107 4.32 -17.69 30.76
CA ALA A 107 3.04 -17.04 30.45
C ALA A 107 2.18 -17.89 29.48
N ASN A 108 2.80 -18.46 28.44
CA ASN A 108 2.15 -19.43 27.54
C ASN A 108 1.60 -20.66 28.29
N ARG A 109 2.26 -21.10 29.36
CA ARG A 109 1.84 -22.26 30.18
C ARG A 109 0.78 -21.93 31.24
N ASN A 110 0.71 -20.68 31.70
CA ASN A 110 -0.08 -20.26 32.86
C ASN A 110 -1.30 -19.39 32.51
N HIS A 111 -1.89 -19.57 31.32
CA HIS A 111 -3.04 -18.80 30.84
C HIS A 111 -2.79 -17.29 30.66
N GLY A 112 -1.59 -16.94 30.18
CA GLY A 112 -1.22 -15.57 29.82
C GLY A 112 -0.54 -14.77 30.92
N GLY A 113 -0.63 -13.44 30.84
CA GLY A 113 -0.19 -12.52 31.90
C GLY A 113 0.56 -11.28 31.41
N THR A 114 1.03 -10.46 32.35
CA THR A 114 1.79 -9.23 32.07
C THR A 114 3.26 -9.40 32.46
N LEU A 115 4.15 -9.14 31.51
CA LEU A 115 5.60 -9.11 31.69
C LEU A 115 6.05 -7.65 31.67
N ARG A 116 6.76 -7.18 32.71
CA ARG A 116 7.35 -5.84 32.73
C ARG A 116 8.86 -5.95 32.60
N LEU A 117 9.40 -5.35 31.55
CA LEU A 117 10.82 -5.38 31.24
C LEU A 117 11.60 -4.40 32.13
N ALA A 118 12.91 -4.65 32.29
CA ALA A 118 13.80 -3.77 33.00
C ALA A 118 13.90 -2.41 32.26
N PRO A 119 13.67 -1.25 32.93
CA PRO A 119 13.64 0.05 32.27
C PRO A 119 14.92 0.37 31.49
N HIS A 120 14.73 0.84 30.25
CA HIS A 120 15.79 1.20 29.30
C HIS A 120 16.81 0.07 28.98
N CYS A 121 16.50 -1.19 29.29
CA CYS A 121 17.36 -2.34 29.01
C CYS A 121 17.45 -2.64 27.50
N THR A 122 18.57 -3.21 27.05
CA THR A 122 18.65 -3.91 25.76
C THR A 122 18.65 -5.42 26.01
N TYR A 123 17.63 -6.11 25.49
CA TYR A 123 17.56 -7.56 25.40
C TYR A 123 18.16 -7.97 24.05
N GLU A 124 19.43 -8.37 24.09
CA GLU A 124 20.20 -8.81 22.92
C GLU A 124 19.98 -10.32 22.75
N LEU A 125 19.18 -10.70 21.75
CA LEU A 125 18.80 -12.09 21.50
C LEU A 125 19.86 -12.75 20.61
N GLY A 126 20.55 -13.77 21.14
CA GLY A 126 21.55 -14.55 20.41
C GLY A 126 21.03 -15.89 19.86
N ALA A 127 20.00 -16.47 20.49
CA ALA A 127 19.53 -17.82 20.20
C ALA A 127 18.45 -17.91 19.10
N TYR A 128 18.57 -18.93 18.22
CA TYR A 128 17.56 -19.26 17.20
C TYR A 128 16.79 -20.56 17.54
N ASN A 129 15.48 -20.46 17.73
CA ASN A 129 14.62 -21.64 17.86
C ASN A 129 14.18 -22.15 16.46
N ARG A 130 14.72 -23.32 16.09
CA ARG A 130 14.47 -24.00 14.80
C ARG A 130 13.03 -24.50 14.61
N GLU A 131 12.28 -24.68 15.69
CA GLU A 131 10.89 -25.19 15.66
C GLU A 131 9.88 -24.04 15.45
N THR A 132 10.13 -22.89 16.06
CA THR A 132 9.25 -21.71 15.96
C THR A 132 9.60 -20.80 14.78
N GLY A 133 10.83 -20.86 14.27
CA GLY A 133 11.33 -19.94 13.25
C GLY A 133 11.58 -18.52 13.78
N SER A 134 11.76 -18.38 15.10
CA SER A 134 11.91 -17.10 15.81
C SER A 134 12.90 -17.27 16.99
N ALA A 135 13.31 -16.18 17.63
CA ALA A 135 14.11 -16.24 18.86
C ALA A 135 13.24 -16.50 20.09
N LEU A 136 12.21 -15.68 20.28
CA LEU A 136 11.31 -15.81 21.43
C LEU A 136 10.28 -16.94 21.21
N PRO A 137 9.74 -17.54 22.28
CA PRO A 137 8.70 -18.55 22.16
C PRO A 137 7.46 -18.02 21.45
N THR A 138 6.80 -18.88 20.67
CA THR A 138 5.56 -18.54 19.98
C THR A 138 4.48 -18.15 20.99
N ILE A 139 3.82 -17.00 20.80
CA ILE A 139 2.71 -16.55 21.64
C ILE A 139 1.47 -17.41 21.33
N GLN A 140 0.95 -18.05 22.37
CA GLN A 140 -0.20 -18.97 22.31
C GLN A 140 -1.31 -18.61 23.32
N GLN A 141 -1.14 -17.57 24.12
CA GLN A 141 -2.09 -17.05 25.12
C GLN A 141 -2.13 -15.51 25.04
N GLU A 142 -2.94 -14.85 25.87
CA GLU A 142 -2.92 -13.40 26.03
C GLU A 142 -1.69 -12.95 26.84
N ILE A 143 -0.72 -12.29 26.18
CA ILE A 143 0.53 -11.82 26.80
C ILE A 143 0.68 -10.32 26.56
N THR A 144 0.78 -9.55 27.65
CA THR A 144 1.17 -8.14 27.62
C THR A 144 2.64 -8.00 27.98
N ILE A 145 3.40 -7.26 27.17
CA ILE A 145 4.78 -6.86 27.47
C ILE A 145 4.81 -5.34 27.66
N GLU A 146 5.06 -4.90 28.89
CA GLU A 146 5.35 -3.52 29.25
C GLU A 146 6.85 -3.26 29.14
N GLY A 147 7.22 -2.47 28.15
CA GLY A 147 8.60 -2.28 27.73
C GLY A 147 9.45 -1.38 28.61
N GLN A 148 8.87 -0.35 29.23
CA GLN A 148 9.62 0.64 30.02
C GLN A 148 10.80 1.26 29.21
N ASP A 149 10.55 1.58 27.94
CA ASP A 149 11.51 2.06 26.93
C ASP A 149 12.68 1.08 26.62
N ALA A 150 12.54 -0.22 26.96
CA ALA A 150 13.51 -1.25 26.60
C ALA A 150 13.55 -1.51 25.08
N THR A 151 14.68 -2.07 24.62
CA THR A 151 14.88 -2.57 23.25
C THR A 151 15.02 -4.08 23.26
N ILE A 152 14.24 -4.77 22.43
CA ILE A 152 14.49 -6.17 22.06
C ILE A 152 15.15 -6.15 20.68
N THR A 153 16.38 -6.64 20.59
CA THR A 153 17.17 -6.65 19.35
C THR A 153 17.69 -8.04 19.06
N ARG A 154 17.83 -8.38 17.78
CA ARG A 154 18.67 -9.51 17.37
C ARG A 154 20.14 -9.10 17.48
N ASP A 155 20.96 -9.91 18.15
CA ASP A 155 22.43 -9.84 18.10
C ASP A 155 23.00 -11.21 17.74
N ALA A 156 23.03 -11.50 16.43
CA ALA A 156 23.50 -12.77 15.91
C ALA A 156 23.92 -12.67 14.43
N GLU A 157 24.86 -13.52 14.02
CA GLU A 157 25.13 -13.81 12.60
C GLU A 157 24.00 -14.65 11.96
N THR A 158 23.17 -15.33 12.76
CA THR A 158 22.03 -16.08 12.24
C THR A 158 20.81 -15.19 12.08
N ASN A 159 20.04 -15.42 11.00
CA ASN A 159 18.84 -14.66 10.70
C ASN A 159 17.63 -15.32 11.35
N PHE A 160 16.91 -14.58 12.19
CA PHE A 160 15.66 -15.03 12.78
C PHE A 160 14.71 -13.87 13.10
N ARG A 161 13.43 -14.21 13.17
CA ARG A 161 12.34 -13.33 13.63
C ARG A 161 12.39 -13.12 15.14
N LEU A 162 11.92 -11.97 15.64
CA LEU A 162 11.81 -11.74 17.09
C LEU A 162 10.58 -12.46 17.69
N PHE A 163 9.37 -12.16 17.20
CA PHE A 163 8.09 -12.64 17.72
C PHE A 163 7.23 -13.38 16.68
N ARG A 164 6.56 -14.46 17.09
CA ARG A 164 5.52 -15.14 16.32
C ARG A 164 4.28 -15.32 17.18
N VAL A 165 3.10 -14.98 16.66
CA VAL A 165 1.80 -15.18 17.31
C VAL A 165 1.01 -16.21 16.52
N ALA A 166 0.64 -17.32 17.17
CA ALA A 166 -0.13 -18.39 16.57
C ALA A 166 -1.65 -18.14 16.69
N ASP A 167 -2.44 -19.04 16.09
CA ASP A 167 -3.89 -19.14 16.32
C ASP A 167 -4.22 -19.17 17.82
N GLY A 168 -5.12 -18.31 18.28
CA GLY A 168 -5.50 -18.16 19.69
C GLY A 168 -4.55 -17.35 20.58
N GLY A 169 -3.39 -16.91 20.08
CA GLY A 169 -2.50 -15.99 20.82
C GLY A 169 -2.89 -14.52 20.65
N ASP A 170 -2.76 -13.71 21.71
CA ASP A 170 -2.90 -12.25 21.66
C ASP A 170 -1.65 -11.60 22.28
N LEU A 171 -0.90 -10.84 21.47
CA LEU A 171 0.31 -10.15 21.91
C LEU A 171 0.10 -8.64 22.01
N THR A 172 0.07 -8.13 23.24
CA THR A 172 0.19 -6.69 23.49
C THR A 172 1.64 -6.28 23.70
N LEU A 173 2.12 -5.32 22.91
CA LEU A 173 3.41 -4.65 23.12
C LEU A 173 3.17 -3.19 23.51
N ARG A 174 3.88 -2.71 24.53
CA ARG A 174 3.79 -1.32 25.03
C ARG A 174 5.18 -0.73 25.25
N ASP A 175 5.40 0.49 24.77
CA ASP A 175 6.55 1.33 25.19
C ASP A 175 7.92 0.62 25.06
N LEU A 176 8.21 0.05 23.89
CA LEU A 176 9.46 -0.67 23.56
C LEU A 176 9.91 -0.54 22.10
N THR A 177 11.17 -0.87 21.84
CA THR A 177 11.74 -0.97 20.48
C THR A 177 11.98 -2.43 20.08
N LEU A 178 11.59 -2.80 18.85
CA LEU A 178 11.92 -4.07 18.19
C LEU A 178 12.89 -3.81 17.03
N LYS A 179 14.10 -4.38 17.10
CA LYS A 179 15.22 -4.01 16.24
C LYS A 179 15.89 -5.21 15.56
N GLY A 180 16.23 -5.06 14.28
CA GLY A 180 17.16 -5.94 13.57
C GLY A 180 16.70 -7.38 13.31
N GLY A 181 15.44 -7.71 13.60
CA GLY A 181 14.85 -9.03 13.33
C GLY A 181 14.87 -9.34 11.84
N ASN A 182 15.23 -10.57 11.48
CA ASN A 182 15.48 -10.96 10.09
C ASN A 182 14.83 -12.31 9.74
N ALA A 183 13.68 -12.26 9.07
CA ALA A 183 13.02 -13.46 8.55
C ALA A 183 13.65 -13.86 7.20
N ALA A 184 14.67 -14.74 7.24
CA ALA A 184 15.32 -15.29 6.06
C ALA A 184 15.12 -16.81 5.93
N SER A 185 15.13 -17.32 4.70
CA SER A 185 15.05 -18.75 4.41
C SER A 185 16.36 -19.47 4.76
N PHE A 186 16.28 -20.51 5.59
CA PHE A 186 17.43 -21.35 5.96
C PHE A 186 17.86 -22.26 4.79
N LYS A 187 18.67 -21.71 3.89
CA LYS A 187 19.29 -22.46 2.78
C LYS A 187 20.47 -23.30 3.28
N TYR A 188 20.37 -24.62 3.18
CA TYR A 188 21.46 -25.54 3.52
C TYR A 188 21.95 -26.30 2.27
N GLY A 189 23.28 -26.38 2.09
CA GLY A 189 23.95 -27.32 1.18
C GLY A 189 23.83 -27.06 -0.33
N GLY A 190 24.80 -26.33 -0.92
CA GLY A 190 24.83 -26.08 -2.37
C GLY A 190 26.15 -25.51 -2.89
N SER A 191 27.28 -26.19 -2.64
CA SER A 191 28.62 -25.65 -2.86
C SER A 191 29.03 -25.53 -4.34
N ARG A 192 29.12 -24.29 -4.87
CA ARG A 192 30.31 -23.74 -5.57
C ARG A 192 30.08 -22.30 -6.04
N GLY A 193 31.11 -21.47 -5.92
CA GLY A 193 31.13 -20.09 -6.44
C GLY A 193 31.06 -19.04 -5.35
N SER A 194 32.22 -18.65 -4.82
CA SER A 194 32.35 -17.48 -3.95
C SER A 194 32.13 -16.20 -4.77
N GLN A 195 31.06 -15.46 -4.48
CA GLN A 195 30.93 -14.05 -4.87
C GLN A 195 30.93 -13.21 -3.60
N THR A 196 31.84 -12.25 -3.54
CA THR A 196 31.92 -11.24 -2.48
C THR A 196 30.70 -10.30 -2.54
N PRO A 197 30.32 -9.65 -1.43
CA PRO A 197 29.28 -8.64 -1.44
C PRO A 197 29.64 -7.53 -2.43
N ALA A 198 28.77 -7.28 -3.41
CA ALA A 198 28.91 -6.13 -4.28
C ALA A 198 28.63 -4.85 -3.47
N GLY A 199 29.55 -3.89 -3.49
CA GLY A 199 29.30 -2.55 -2.97
C GLY A 199 28.15 -1.86 -3.73
N PRO A 200 27.57 -0.77 -3.18
CA PRO A 200 26.39 -0.12 -3.74
C PRO A 200 26.62 0.31 -5.19
N GLN A 201 25.93 -0.34 -6.12
CA GLN A 201 25.99 0.02 -7.54
C GLN A 201 25.24 1.33 -7.77
N ALA A 202 25.93 2.31 -8.35
CA ALA A 202 25.30 3.53 -8.84
C ALA A 202 24.27 3.20 -9.94
N PRO A 203 23.15 3.94 -10.05
CA PRO A 203 22.09 3.62 -10.99
C PRO A 203 22.58 3.74 -12.44
N ASN A 204 22.34 2.69 -13.24
CA ASN A 204 22.65 2.67 -14.66
C ASN A 204 21.82 3.72 -15.42
N ALA A 205 22.44 4.83 -15.78
CA ALA A 205 21.85 5.82 -16.68
C ALA A 205 21.68 5.21 -18.09
N ALA A 206 20.56 5.53 -18.75
CA ALA A 206 20.31 5.08 -20.12
C ALA A 206 21.33 5.70 -21.09
N ARG A 207 21.95 4.85 -21.92
CA ARG A 207 22.95 5.23 -22.93
C ARG A 207 22.33 6.10 -24.04
N PRO A 208 22.75 7.37 -24.22
CA PRO A 208 22.35 8.17 -25.37
C PRO A 208 23.03 7.68 -26.66
N THR A 209 22.48 8.09 -27.79
CA THR A 209 23.11 7.98 -29.13
C THR A 209 23.58 9.35 -29.62
N THR A 210 24.38 9.34 -30.70
CA THR A 210 24.91 10.50 -31.46
C THR A 210 26.06 11.29 -30.81
N GLY A 211 26.80 12.01 -31.66
CA GLY A 211 27.74 13.07 -31.28
C GLY A 211 29.12 12.61 -30.80
N GLN A 212 30.12 12.62 -31.69
CA GLN A 212 31.54 12.49 -31.33
C GLN A 212 32.14 13.91 -31.16
N PRO A 213 32.50 14.37 -29.94
CA PRO A 213 33.12 15.67 -29.74
C PRO A 213 34.62 15.61 -30.02
N THR A 214 35.19 16.68 -30.57
CA THR A 214 36.64 16.82 -30.77
C THR A 214 37.35 17.21 -29.47
N VAL A 215 38.58 16.72 -29.30
CA VAL A 215 39.45 17.08 -28.17
C VAL A 215 40.11 18.44 -28.47
N GLY A 216 40.00 19.39 -27.55
CA GLY A 216 40.73 20.65 -27.60
C GLY A 216 42.13 20.54 -26.99
N GLN A 217 43.12 21.17 -27.61
CA GLN A 217 44.43 21.47 -27.00
C GLN A 217 44.60 22.99 -26.82
N PRO A 218 45.42 23.44 -25.85
CA PRO A 218 45.60 24.85 -25.54
C PRO A 218 46.42 25.62 -26.60
N PRO A 219 46.26 26.95 -26.71
CA PRO A 219 46.85 27.74 -27.80
C PRO A 219 48.27 28.24 -27.50
N GLN A 220 49.14 28.34 -28.52
CA GLN A 220 50.25 29.31 -28.60
C GLN A 220 50.83 29.45 -30.04
N VAL A 221 50.92 30.71 -30.50
CA VAL A 221 51.74 31.36 -31.57
C VAL A 221 52.04 30.70 -32.96
N PRO A 222 52.19 31.49 -34.04
CA PRO A 222 52.31 30.99 -35.43
C PRO A 222 53.74 30.93 -36.02
N GLY A 223 53.93 30.11 -37.07
CA GLY A 223 55.13 30.01 -37.91
C GLY A 223 54.80 29.50 -39.34
N PRO A 224 55.68 29.69 -40.35
CA PRO A 224 55.26 29.75 -41.77
C PRO A 224 55.27 28.43 -42.57
N GLN A 225 54.81 28.55 -43.82
CA GLN A 225 54.51 27.48 -44.80
C GLN A 225 55.71 26.68 -45.30
N LEU A 226 55.43 25.47 -45.79
CA LEU A 226 55.90 24.81 -47.04
C LEU A 226 55.20 23.43 -47.08
N ALA A 227 54.90 22.73 -48.18
CA ALA A 227 54.59 22.97 -49.59
C ALA A 227 54.60 21.57 -50.25
N ALA A 228 53.88 21.39 -51.37
CA ALA A 228 53.71 20.14 -52.12
C ALA A 228 53.00 18.96 -51.39
N GLY A 229 52.25 18.10 -52.09
CA GLY A 229 51.78 18.23 -53.48
C GLY A 229 51.42 16.90 -54.15
N GLN A 230 50.37 16.91 -55.00
CA GLN A 230 49.91 15.81 -55.88
C GLN A 230 49.38 14.59 -55.08
N GLY A 231 48.37 13.80 -55.48
CA GLY A 231 47.69 13.51 -56.75
C GLY A 231 47.31 12.01 -56.68
N VAL A 232 46.34 11.42 -57.40
CA VAL A 232 45.39 11.83 -58.44
C VAL A 232 44.11 10.97 -58.26
N ALA A 233 42.96 11.38 -58.80
CA ALA A 233 41.68 10.62 -58.79
C ALA A 233 41.52 9.81 -60.13
N PRO A 234 40.33 9.40 -60.64
CA PRO A 234 38.99 9.19 -60.04
C PRO A 234 38.27 7.86 -60.47
N GLY A 235 37.04 7.64 -59.96
CA GLY A 235 35.98 6.89 -60.69
C GLY A 235 35.82 5.38 -60.39
N THR A 236 34.66 4.72 -60.65
CA THR A 236 33.31 5.17 -61.10
C THR A 236 32.25 4.07 -60.82
N ALA A 237 30.94 4.44 -60.78
CA ALA A 237 29.73 3.58 -60.94
C ALA A 237 29.43 2.52 -59.83
N GLN A 238 28.22 2.40 -59.22
CA GLN A 238 26.86 2.06 -59.73
C GLN A 238 26.71 0.54 -60.09
N VAL A 239 25.60 -0.20 -59.83
CA VAL A 239 24.27 0.14 -59.27
C VAL A 239 23.49 -1.09 -58.68
N ALA A 240 22.55 -0.81 -57.75
CA ALA A 240 21.29 -1.49 -57.35
C ALA A 240 21.07 -3.04 -57.17
N THR A 241 20.51 -3.36 -55.98
CA THR A 241 19.37 -4.30 -55.67
C THR A 241 19.52 -5.84 -55.67
N PRO A 242 18.68 -6.59 -54.90
CA PRO A 242 18.89 -8.02 -54.55
C PRO A 242 17.81 -9.02 -55.06
N GLN A 243 18.07 -10.33 -54.91
CA GLN A 243 17.11 -11.45 -55.00
C GLN A 243 17.40 -12.55 -53.95
N ALA A 244 16.52 -13.55 -53.81
CA ALA A 244 16.45 -14.50 -52.68
C ALA A 244 16.42 -15.99 -53.10
N ALA A 245 16.73 -16.93 -52.17
CA ALA A 245 16.46 -18.38 -52.28
C ALA A 245 16.60 -19.15 -50.94
N SER A 246 16.20 -20.43 -50.90
CA SER A 246 16.36 -21.40 -49.78
C SER A 246 16.93 -22.77 -50.26
N VAL A 247 16.70 -24.01 -49.77
CA VAL A 247 15.53 -24.73 -49.18
C VAL A 247 16.02 -25.75 -48.07
N PRO A 248 15.52 -27.00 -47.77
CA PRO A 248 15.77 -27.66 -46.46
C PRO A 248 16.40 -29.10 -46.46
N ASN A 249 16.61 -29.67 -45.26
CA ASN A 249 16.54 -31.13 -44.95
C ASN A 249 15.96 -31.29 -43.51
N THR A 250 15.03 -32.18 -43.09
CA THR A 250 14.57 -33.58 -43.38
C THR A 250 15.14 -34.67 -42.44
N GLY A 251 14.27 -35.62 -42.02
CA GLY A 251 14.59 -36.78 -41.14
C GLY A 251 13.53 -37.04 -40.03
N ALA A 252 13.03 -38.28 -39.83
CA ALA A 252 11.94 -38.58 -38.87
C ALA A 252 11.75 -40.07 -38.45
N ALA A 253 10.94 -40.28 -37.37
CA ALA A 253 10.21 -41.51 -36.98
C ALA A 253 11.03 -42.71 -36.40
N PRO A 254 10.43 -43.76 -35.74
CA PRO A 254 9.00 -44.13 -35.57
C PRO A 254 8.52 -44.42 -34.10
N LYS A 255 7.49 -45.28 -33.89
CA LYS A 255 6.63 -45.40 -32.66
C LYS A 255 6.42 -46.83 -32.09
N GLY A 256 5.98 -46.92 -30.82
CA GLY A 256 5.32 -48.06 -30.11
C GLY A 256 5.02 -47.65 -28.64
N ALA A 257 4.26 -48.33 -27.76
CA ALA A 257 3.29 -49.45 -27.80
C ALA A 257 2.35 -49.34 -26.53
N SER A 258 1.49 -50.31 -26.16
CA SER A 258 0.50 -50.13 -25.05
C SER A 258 -0.01 -51.37 -24.25
N ALA A 259 -0.43 -51.12 -23.00
CA ALA A 259 -1.27 -51.94 -22.06
C ALA A 259 -0.64 -53.21 -21.42
N PRO A 260 -1.20 -53.84 -20.33
CA PRO A 260 -2.46 -53.59 -19.59
C PRO A 260 -2.33 -53.46 -18.03
N GLN A 261 -3.43 -53.65 -17.26
CA GLN A 261 -3.57 -53.39 -15.80
C GLN A 261 -3.51 -54.61 -14.85
N ALA A 262 -3.18 -54.33 -13.58
CA ALA A 262 -3.70 -54.91 -12.32
C ALA A 262 -3.60 -53.83 -11.21
N GLY A 263 -4.20 -53.89 -10.01
CA GLY A 263 -5.16 -54.84 -9.38
C GLY A 263 -5.56 -54.37 -7.96
N ASN A 264 -6.52 -55.02 -7.29
CA ASN A 264 -6.96 -54.76 -5.89
C ASN A 264 -6.42 -55.87 -4.95
N ALA A 265 -6.43 -55.83 -3.60
CA ALA A 265 -7.11 -55.03 -2.55
C ALA A 265 -6.30 -55.20 -1.21
N PRO A 266 -6.82 -54.92 0.01
CA PRO A 266 -7.88 -54.01 0.46
C PRO A 266 -7.39 -52.97 1.51
N HIS A 267 -8.29 -52.12 2.03
CA HIS A 267 -7.98 -51.22 3.15
C HIS A 267 -7.84 -51.98 4.49
N ALA A 268 -6.78 -51.66 5.25
CA ALA A 268 -6.71 -51.85 6.70
C ALA A 268 -6.48 -50.49 7.35
N ALA A 269 -7.07 -50.25 8.54
CA ALA A 269 -7.03 -48.94 9.17
C ALA A 269 -5.67 -48.66 9.84
N SER A 270 -5.04 -47.55 9.46
CA SER A 270 -3.97 -46.90 10.24
C SER A 270 -4.47 -45.56 10.78
N THR A 271 -3.96 -45.18 11.95
CA THR A 271 -4.31 -43.92 12.63
C THR A 271 -3.84 -42.71 11.83
N PRO A 272 -4.46 -41.52 12.01
CA PRO A 272 -3.95 -40.28 11.47
C PRO A 272 -2.67 -39.87 12.21
N GLN A 273 -1.54 -40.48 11.83
CA GLN A 273 -0.23 -39.87 12.06
C GLN A 273 -0.28 -38.50 11.39
N GLY A 274 -0.16 -37.45 12.19
CA GLY A 274 -0.17 -36.08 11.69
C GLY A 274 0.90 -35.95 10.61
N SER A 275 0.53 -35.39 9.47
CA SER A 275 1.58 -34.88 8.58
C SER A 275 2.37 -33.87 9.40
N SER A 276 3.67 -34.13 9.55
CA SER A 276 4.65 -33.09 9.85
C SER A 276 4.66 -32.16 8.64
N ARG A 277 3.62 -31.32 8.56
CA ARG A 277 3.53 -30.21 7.63
C ARG A 277 4.79 -29.42 7.86
N GLN A 278 5.74 -29.57 6.93
CA GLN A 278 6.99 -28.85 6.94
C GLN A 278 6.62 -27.39 7.17
N LEU A 279 7.02 -26.87 8.34
CA LEU A 279 6.86 -25.45 8.63
C LEU A 279 7.89 -24.76 7.77
N ASP A 280 7.53 -24.61 6.49
CA ASP A 280 8.18 -23.72 5.54
C ASP A 280 8.16 -22.35 6.22
N ALA A 281 9.26 -22.03 6.90
CA ALA A 281 9.37 -20.90 7.78
C ALA A 281 9.24 -19.66 6.91
N THR A 282 8.00 -19.16 6.80
CA THR A 282 7.65 -18.09 5.89
C THR A 282 8.60 -16.96 6.19
N SER A 283 9.31 -16.48 5.17
CA SER A 283 10.35 -15.47 5.35
C SER A 283 9.75 -14.07 5.56
N ASP A 284 8.52 -14.03 6.06
CA ASP A 284 7.67 -12.87 6.25
C ASP A 284 7.79 -12.36 7.70
N GLY A 285 7.62 -11.05 7.93
CA GLY A 285 7.53 -10.50 9.28
C GLY A 285 8.87 -10.56 10.02
N GLY A 286 9.81 -9.65 9.70
CA GLY A 286 11.16 -9.64 10.27
C GLY A 286 11.18 -9.44 11.80
N ALA A 287 10.33 -8.55 12.32
CA ALA A 287 10.11 -8.42 13.76
C ALA A 287 8.99 -9.36 14.24
N LEU A 288 7.84 -9.34 13.54
CA LEU A 288 6.60 -9.94 14.00
C LEU A 288 5.85 -10.66 12.87
N LEU A 289 5.47 -11.91 13.11
CA LEU A 289 4.51 -12.66 12.31
C LEU A 289 3.25 -12.92 13.16
N VAL A 290 2.10 -12.47 12.68
CA VAL A 290 0.78 -12.80 13.26
C VAL A 290 0.07 -13.76 12.31
N GLU A 291 -0.17 -14.98 12.76
CA GLU A 291 -0.83 -16.02 11.97
C GLU A 291 -2.36 -15.85 11.94
N ARG A 292 -3.04 -16.64 11.11
CA ARG A 292 -4.52 -16.66 11.09
C ARG A 292 -5.03 -17.08 12.46
N GLY A 293 -5.96 -16.31 13.01
CA GLY A 293 -6.51 -16.51 14.36
C GLY A 293 -5.67 -15.91 15.49
N GLY A 294 -4.43 -15.46 15.22
CA GLY A 294 -3.64 -14.68 16.15
C GLY A 294 -3.98 -13.18 16.12
N ALA A 295 -3.71 -12.49 17.22
CA ALA A 295 -3.86 -11.04 17.37
C ALA A 295 -2.59 -10.38 17.92
N ALA A 296 -2.32 -9.15 17.52
CA ALA A 296 -1.33 -8.31 18.19
C ALA A 296 -1.78 -6.84 18.25
N ARG A 297 -1.45 -6.15 19.35
CA ARG A 297 -1.69 -4.73 19.53
C ARG A 297 -0.44 -4.01 20.00
N LEU A 298 0.10 -3.15 19.15
CA LEU A 298 1.31 -2.36 19.37
C LEU A 298 0.92 -0.96 19.81
N VAL A 299 1.42 -0.53 20.98
CA VAL A 299 1.21 0.83 21.51
C VAL A 299 2.58 1.42 21.83
N LYS A 300 2.88 2.64 21.36
CA LYS A 300 4.18 3.30 21.60
C LYS A 300 5.38 2.44 21.24
N THR A 301 5.23 1.60 20.22
CA THR A 301 6.24 0.62 19.83
C THR A 301 7.04 1.14 18.63
N THR A 302 8.36 0.98 18.65
CA THR A 302 9.24 1.32 17.51
C THR A 302 9.77 0.06 16.84
N LEU A 303 9.41 -0.21 15.58
CA LEU A 303 9.98 -1.31 14.79
C LEU A 303 10.96 -0.72 13.78
N VAL A 304 12.27 -1.01 13.96
CA VAL A 304 13.34 -0.39 13.18
C VAL A 304 14.39 -1.37 12.65
N GLY A 305 14.72 -1.24 11.36
CA GLY A 305 15.81 -2.02 10.74
C GLY A 305 15.52 -3.52 10.61
N ASN A 306 14.24 -3.92 10.55
CA ASN A 306 13.84 -5.31 10.42
C ASN A 306 13.73 -5.73 8.95
N ASN A 307 14.02 -7.00 8.65
CA ASN A 307 14.19 -7.52 7.31
C ASN A 307 13.36 -8.79 7.06
N ALA A 308 12.79 -8.93 5.86
CA ALA A 308 12.08 -10.11 5.38
C ALA A 308 12.57 -10.50 3.98
N GLU A 309 13.01 -11.75 3.79
CA GLU A 309 13.17 -12.34 2.43
C GLU A 309 11.80 -12.61 1.77
N GLY A 310 10.71 -12.57 2.53
CA GLY A 310 9.33 -12.60 2.07
C GLY A 310 8.69 -11.22 2.18
N ASN A 311 7.50 -11.19 2.78
CA ASN A 311 6.60 -10.04 2.86
C ASN A 311 6.62 -9.42 4.27
N GLY A 312 6.38 -8.12 4.41
CA GLY A 312 6.26 -7.49 5.73
C GLY A 312 7.60 -7.36 6.45
N GLY A 313 8.44 -6.41 6.05
CA GLY A 313 9.80 -6.26 6.58
C GLY A 313 9.85 -6.13 8.11
N ALA A 314 8.87 -5.44 8.69
CA ALA A 314 8.63 -5.41 10.13
C ALA A 314 7.55 -6.42 10.56
N ILE A 315 6.36 -6.33 9.97
CA ILE A 315 5.17 -7.10 10.37
C ILE A 315 4.57 -7.83 9.17
N ALA A 316 4.32 -9.13 9.32
CA ALA A 316 3.43 -9.89 8.44
C ALA A 316 2.15 -10.29 9.18
N ASN A 317 1.00 -9.82 8.68
CA ASN A 317 -0.30 -9.99 9.31
C ASN A 317 -1.23 -10.89 8.49
N TYR A 318 -1.48 -12.09 9.00
CA TYR A 318 -2.52 -13.00 8.51
C TYR A 318 -3.70 -13.12 9.48
N GLY A 319 -3.66 -12.43 10.62
CA GLY A 319 -4.68 -12.43 11.67
C GLY A 319 -5.24 -11.02 11.90
N ARG A 320 -5.07 -10.48 13.11
CA ARG A 320 -5.41 -9.09 13.47
C ARG A 320 -4.19 -8.34 13.99
N VAL A 321 -3.95 -7.15 13.47
CA VAL A 321 -2.95 -6.21 13.99
C VAL A 321 -3.57 -4.83 14.21
N ASP A 322 -3.40 -4.28 15.40
CA ASP A 322 -3.71 -2.89 15.78
C ASP A 322 -2.41 -2.16 16.16
N ILE A 323 -2.23 -0.93 15.70
CA ILE A 323 -1.00 -0.14 15.87
C ILE A 323 -1.37 1.31 16.25
N HIS A 324 -0.92 1.76 17.41
CA HIS A 324 -1.26 3.07 17.98
C HIS A 324 -0.01 3.82 18.46
N ASP A 325 0.09 5.13 18.19
CA ASP A 325 1.17 6.02 18.71
C ASP A 325 2.58 5.46 18.44
N SER A 326 2.78 4.81 17.29
CA SER A 326 3.93 3.93 17.02
C SER A 326 4.76 4.35 15.81
N LYS A 327 5.91 3.71 15.62
CA LYS A 327 6.90 4.09 14.59
C LYS A 327 7.44 2.84 13.88
N LEU A 328 7.21 2.71 12.59
CA LEU A 328 7.80 1.66 11.75
C LEU A 328 8.73 2.32 10.74
N ASN A 329 10.05 2.26 10.97
CA ASN A 329 11.04 2.95 10.15
C ASN A 329 12.16 2.06 9.62
N ASN A 330 12.65 2.34 8.40
CA ASN A 330 13.83 1.69 7.82
C ASN A 330 13.74 0.14 7.74
N ASN A 331 12.54 -0.42 7.58
CA ASN A 331 12.35 -1.86 7.43
C ASN A 331 12.37 -2.27 5.94
N HIS A 332 12.71 -3.53 5.65
CA HIS A 332 12.90 -4.04 4.29
C HIS A 332 12.16 -5.36 4.01
N ALA A 333 11.45 -5.43 2.88
CA ALA A 333 10.88 -6.66 2.34
C ALA A 333 11.39 -6.94 0.93
N ARG A 334 11.82 -8.18 0.65
CA ARG A 334 12.16 -8.63 -0.71
C ARG A 334 10.91 -8.89 -1.57
N HIS A 335 9.74 -9.10 -0.95
CA HIS A 335 8.45 -9.20 -1.64
C HIS A 335 7.60 -7.96 -1.30
N ASP A 336 6.35 -8.12 -0.87
CA ASP A 336 5.41 -7.02 -0.66
C ASP A 336 5.44 -6.50 0.79
N GLY A 337 5.20 -5.20 1.00
CA GLY A 337 5.03 -4.59 2.33
C GLY A 337 6.34 -4.32 3.06
N GLY A 338 7.05 -3.24 2.73
CA GLY A 338 8.36 -2.94 3.30
C GLY A 338 8.36 -2.74 4.82
N ALA A 339 7.29 -2.17 5.38
CA ALA A 339 7.00 -2.25 6.81
C ALA A 339 6.01 -3.38 7.13
N ILE A 340 4.83 -3.35 6.49
CA ILE A 340 3.70 -4.22 6.82
C ILE A 340 3.17 -4.90 5.57
N PHE A 341 3.08 -6.22 5.61
CA PHE A 341 2.21 -6.99 4.72
C PHE A 341 0.96 -7.42 5.48
N THR A 342 -0.22 -7.35 4.85
CA THR A 342 -1.47 -7.82 5.45
C THR A 342 -2.36 -8.58 4.47
N ALA A 343 -2.91 -9.70 4.93
CA ALA A 343 -4.05 -10.40 4.36
C ALA A 343 -5.12 -10.71 5.44
N GLY A 344 -5.09 -9.96 6.54
CA GLY A 344 -6.00 -10.06 7.68
C GLY A 344 -6.73 -8.74 7.96
N VAL A 345 -6.88 -8.37 9.24
CA VAL A 345 -7.38 -7.03 9.64
C VAL A 345 -6.20 -6.20 10.16
N LEU A 346 -6.02 -5.01 9.61
CA LEU A 346 -4.97 -4.06 10.01
C LEU A 346 -5.58 -2.70 10.35
N GLN A 347 -5.35 -2.22 11.57
CA GLN A 347 -5.71 -0.88 12.00
C GLN A 347 -4.45 -0.12 12.42
N ILE A 348 -4.33 1.14 12.00
CA ILE A 348 -3.16 2.00 12.26
C ILE A 348 -3.66 3.41 12.63
N THR A 349 -3.30 3.88 13.82
CA THR A 349 -3.71 5.18 14.37
C THR A 349 -2.51 5.96 14.91
N ASP A 350 -2.47 7.27 14.67
CA ASP A 350 -1.46 8.22 15.17
C ASP A 350 0.01 7.73 15.00
N THR A 351 0.30 7.06 13.88
CA THR A 351 1.53 6.26 13.67
C THR A 351 2.35 6.78 12.49
N ARG A 352 3.68 6.60 12.56
CA ARG A 352 4.62 6.96 11.47
C ARG A 352 5.17 5.73 10.77
N LEU A 353 4.93 5.63 9.46
CA LEU A 353 5.52 4.62 8.56
C LEU A 353 6.55 5.31 7.65
N GLY A 354 7.83 5.26 8.03
CA GLY A 354 8.89 6.09 7.44
C GLY A 354 10.05 5.32 6.78
N HIS A 355 10.42 5.67 5.54
CA HIS A 355 11.64 5.18 4.87
C HIS A 355 11.75 3.65 4.75
N ASN A 356 10.63 2.94 4.70
CA ASN A 356 10.61 1.49 4.52
C ASN A 356 10.70 1.14 3.02
N THR A 357 11.18 -0.06 2.70
CA THR A 357 11.53 -0.45 1.33
C THR A 357 10.98 -1.83 0.95
N ALA A 358 10.43 -1.94 -0.25
CA ALA A 358 9.92 -3.18 -0.82
C ALA A 358 10.50 -3.41 -2.23
N VAL A 359 11.07 -4.59 -2.51
CA VAL A 359 11.45 -4.96 -3.89
C VAL A 359 10.21 -5.39 -4.69
N GLY A 360 9.15 -5.84 -4.02
CA GLY A 360 7.81 -5.97 -4.57
C GLY A 360 7.04 -4.64 -4.52
N ASN A 361 5.83 -4.70 -3.97
CA ASN A 361 4.87 -3.59 -3.91
C ASN A 361 4.67 -3.12 -2.46
N GLY A 362 4.19 -1.89 -2.26
CA GLY A 362 3.83 -1.38 -0.93
C GLY A 362 5.04 -1.05 -0.08
N GLY A 363 5.73 0.07 -0.37
CA GLY A 363 6.98 0.43 0.33
C GLY A 363 6.80 0.56 1.85
N ALA A 364 5.65 1.08 2.31
CA ALA A 364 5.23 0.92 3.71
C ALA A 364 4.27 -0.27 3.87
N VAL A 365 3.12 -0.26 3.18
CA VAL A 365 2.02 -1.22 3.41
C VAL A 365 1.61 -1.91 2.12
N ALA A 366 1.48 -3.24 2.15
CA ALA A 366 0.83 -4.01 1.10
C ALA A 366 -0.38 -4.79 1.65
N ASN A 367 -1.52 -4.66 0.98
CA ASN A 367 -2.77 -5.34 1.30
C ASN A 367 -3.15 -6.35 0.20
N GLY A 368 -3.14 -7.65 0.53
CA GLY A 368 -3.16 -8.72 -0.46
C GLY A 368 -1.85 -8.82 -1.25
N GLN A 369 -1.73 -9.86 -2.06
CA GLN A 369 -0.52 -10.14 -2.84
C GLN A 369 -0.55 -9.44 -4.19
N GLY A 370 0.55 -8.82 -4.59
CA GLY A 370 0.74 -8.42 -5.99
C GLY A 370 0.69 -9.65 -6.90
N ARG A 371 -0.06 -9.57 -8.01
CA ARG A 371 -0.35 -10.69 -8.95
C ARG A 371 0.87 -11.63 -9.12
N ALA A 372 0.82 -12.79 -8.46
CA ALA A 372 1.90 -13.78 -8.58
C ALA A 372 2.04 -14.25 -10.03
N LYS A 373 3.28 -14.47 -10.47
CA LYS A 373 3.58 -14.89 -11.85
C LYS A 373 2.88 -16.22 -12.18
N THR A 374 2.47 -16.36 -13.43
CA THR A 374 1.64 -17.45 -13.96
C THR A 374 2.13 -18.84 -13.55
N GLY A 375 1.31 -19.57 -12.80
CA GLY A 375 1.59 -20.94 -12.37
C GLY A 375 0.49 -21.51 -11.45
N ALA A 376 0.51 -22.82 -11.21
CA ALA A 376 -0.52 -23.52 -10.43
C ALA A 376 -0.62 -23.09 -8.94
N GLN A 377 0.37 -22.36 -8.43
CA GLN A 377 0.35 -21.80 -7.06
C GLN A 377 -0.54 -20.54 -6.93
N ALA A 378 -1.18 -20.07 -7.99
CA ALA A 378 -2.12 -18.93 -7.93
C ALA A 378 -3.40 -19.20 -7.09
N GLN A 379 -3.66 -20.44 -6.67
CA GLN A 379 -4.91 -20.84 -6.02
C GLN A 379 -4.91 -20.81 -4.49
N THR A 380 -3.79 -20.50 -3.83
CA THR A 380 -3.69 -20.38 -2.36
C THR A 380 -3.51 -18.94 -1.87
N GLN A 381 -3.61 -17.96 -2.78
CA GLN A 381 -3.40 -16.54 -2.46
C GLN A 381 -4.36 -16.04 -1.37
N GLY A 382 -3.81 -15.32 -0.41
CA GLY A 382 -4.62 -14.61 0.59
C GLY A 382 -5.38 -13.48 -0.09
N LYS A 383 -6.72 -13.51 -0.02
CA LYS A 383 -7.54 -12.35 -0.37
C LYS A 383 -7.04 -11.14 0.41
N ALA A 384 -7.03 -9.97 -0.22
CA ALA A 384 -6.70 -8.73 0.47
C ALA A 384 -7.60 -8.53 1.71
N GLY A 385 -6.97 -7.98 2.74
CA GLY A 385 -7.57 -7.74 4.03
C GLY A 385 -8.40 -6.47 4.09
N THR A 386 -8.82 -6.14 5.31
CA THR A 386 -9.41 -4.84 5.65
C THR A 386 -8.31 -3.98 6.27
N VAL A 387 -8.08 -2.80 5.71
CA VAL A 387 -7.06 -1.86 6.20
C VAL A 387 -7.70 -0.51 6.53
N GLU A 388 -7.44 -0.03 7.75
CA GLU A 388 -7.84 1.31 8.18
C GLU A 388 -6.64 2.07 8.74
N ILE A 389 -6.35 3.24 8.17
CA ILE A 389 -5.24 4.11 8.57
C ILE A 389 -5.80 5.49 8.92
N GLN A 390 -5.64 5.90 10.17
CA GLN A 390 -6.13 7.18 10.69
C GLN A 390 -5.00 8.03 11.28
N GLN A 391 -5.06 9.36 11.08
CA GLN A 391 -4.21 10.38 11.74
C GLN A 391 -2.69 10.15 11.65
N SER A 392 -2.27 9.33 10.67
CA SER A 392 -0.92 8.79 10.56
C SER A 392 -0.12 9.49 9.47
N THR A 393 1.18 9.18 9.38
CA THR A 393 2.04 9.66 8.28
C THR A 393 2.76 8.50 7.60
N ILE A 394 2.70 8.47 6.27
CA ILE A 394 3.36 7.49 5.40
C ILE A 394 4.35 8.27 4.54
N GLU A 395 5.65 8.19 4.86
CA GLU A 395 6.65 9.06 4.24
C GLU A 395 7.98 8.43 3.85
N GLY A 396 8.54 8.86 2.71
CA GLY A 396 9.88 8.46 2.27
C GLY A 396 10.02 6.98 1.88
N ASN A 397 8.92 6.24 1.81
CA ASN A 397 8.94 4.80 1.53
C ASN A 397 9.12 4.54 0.03
N THR A 398 9.75 3.41 -0.33
CA THR A 398 10.06 3.06 -1.72
C THR A 398 9.61 1.65 -2.08
N ALA A 399 8.98 1.49 -3.24
CA ALA A 399 8.66 0.20 -3.85
C ALA A 399 9.28 0.08 -5.25
N ASP A 400 9.99 -1.01 -5.53
CA ASP A 400 10.56 -1.25 -6.88
C ASP A 400 9.51 -1.68 -7.91
N HIS A 401 8.32 -2.09 -7.47
CA HIS A 401 7.13 -2.18 -8.32
C HIS A 401 6.15 -1.04 -8.03
N ASN A 402 5.01 -1.32 -7.40
CA ASN A 402 3.89 -0.38 -7.28
C ASN A 402 3.58 0.02 -5.84
N GLY A 403 2.92 1.16 -5.64
CA GLY A 403 2.47 1.60 -4.32
C GLY A 403 3.63 2.01 -3.43
N GLY A 404 4.29 3.13 -3.75
CA GLY A 404 5.48 3.58 -3.03
C GLY A 404 5.24 3.77 -1.52
N GLY A 405 4.08 4.31 -1.15
CA GLY A 405 3.56 4.25 0.21
C GLY A 405 2.72 2.99 0.44
N VAL A 406 1.57 2.90 -0.23
CA VAL A 406 0.57 1.84 -0.03
C VAL A 406 0.26 1.11 -1.34
N PHE A 407 0.24 -0.22 -1.29
CA PHE A 407 -0.29 -1.09 -2.33
C PHE A 407 -1.50 -1.87 -1.82
N THR A 408 -2.53 -2.03 -2.65
CA THR A 408 -3.70 -2.88 -2.35
C THR A 408 -4.23 -3.57 -3.60
N ALA A 409 -4.55 -4.86 -3.47
CA ALA A 409 -5.02 -5.73 -4.55
C ALA A 409 -6.27 -6.52 -4.10
N GLY A 410 -7.42 -5.87 -4.20
CA GLY A 410 -8.70 -6.29 -3.63
C GLY A 410 -8.96 -5.69 -2.24
N GLY A 411 -10.10 -6.09 -1.65
CA GLY A 411 -10.45 -5.75 -0.27
C GLY A 411 -11.00 -4.34 -0.10
N PHE A 412 -10.97 -3.84 1.13
CA PHE A 412 -11.44 -2.50 1.51
C PHE A 412 -10.34 -1.75 2.24
N VAL A 413 -10.06 -0.53 1.81
CA VAL A 413 -9.00 0.32 2.37
C VAL A 413 -9.55 1.71 2.68
N LYS A 414 -9.48 2.12 3.95
CA LYS A 414 -9.89 3.45 4.40
C LYS A 414 -8.69 4.21 4.96
N VAL A 415 -8.53 5.44 4.49
CA VAL A 415 -7.43 6.35 4.85
C VAL A 415 -8.05 7.69 5.26
N SER A 416 -7.90 8.12 6.52
CA SER A 416 -8.51 9.37 6.99
C SER A 416 -7.58 10.24 7.84
N ARG A 417 -7.45 11.52 7.49
CA ARG A 417 -6.53 12.48 8.13
C ARG A 417 -5.05 12.08 8.05
N VAL A 418 -4.65 11.43 6.96
CA VAL A 418 -3.29 10.91 6.78
C VAL A 418 -2.45 11.86 5.93
N HIS A 419 -1.14 11.89 6.19
CA HIS A 419 -0.16 12.52 5.30
C HIS A 419 0.60 11.44 4.53
N ILE A 420 0.36 11.33 3.22
CA ILE A 420 1.07 10.41 2.32
C ILE A 420 2.06 11.25 1.51
N LYS A 421 3.34 11.25 1.89
CA LYS A 421 4.31 12.20 1.31
C LYS A 421 5.65 11.60 0.91
N GLU A 422 6.25 12.12 -0.15
CA GLU A 422 7.66 11.83 -0.49
C GLU A 422 7.95 10.33 -0.72
N ASN A 423 6.92 9.53 -1.04
CA ASN A 423 7.05 8.10 -1.33
C ASN A 423 7.30 7.86 -2.84
N LYS A 424 7.95 6.75 -3.19
CA LYS A 424 8.39 6.44 -4.55
C LYS A 424 7.97 5.04 -5.00
N ALA A 425 7.33 4.95 -6.17
CA ALA A 425 7.15 3.70 -6.91
C ALA A 425 8.05 3.70 -8.16
N CYS A 426 8.83 2.65 -8.38
CA CYS A 426 9.61 2.52 -9.61
C CYS A 426 8.74 2.13 -10.83
N HIS A 427 7.53 1.60 -10.62
CA HIS A 427 6.45 1.56 -11.61
C HIS A 427 5.38 2.64 -11.33
N SER A 428 4.23 2.27 -10.76
CA SER A 428 3.04 3.13 -10.69
C SER A 428 2.45 3.26 -9.28
N GLY A 429 1.67 4.32 -9.04
CA GLY A 429 1.07 4.62 -7.74
C GLY A 429 2.12 5.07 -6.72
N GLY A 430 2.67 6.26 -6.90
CA GLY A 430 3.79 6.76 -6.07
C GLY A 430 3.43 6.86 -4.59
N GLY A 431 2.26 7.42 -4.29
CA GLY A 431 1.67 7.39 -2.94
C GLY A 431 0.88 6.11 -2.69
N VAL A 432 -0.12 5.85 -3.53
CA VAL A 432 -1.04 4.70 -3.43
C VAL A 432 -1.22 4.01 -4.78
N TYR A 433 -1.21 2.68 -4.80
CA TYR A 433 -1.67 1.87 -5.94
C TYR A 433 -2.83 0.98 -5.49
N ALA A 434 -3.97 1.10 -6.16
CA ALA A 434 -5.17 0.31 -5.92
C ALA A 434 -5.57 -0.51 -7.15
N ALA A 435 -5.46 -1.83 -7.03
CA ALA A 435 -6.06 -2.80 -7.93
C ALA A 435 -7.31 -3.42 -7.30
N ASP A 436 -8.42 -3.54 -8.04
CA ASP A 436 -9.64 -4.27 -7.65
C ASP A 436 -10.23 -3.92 -6.25
N THR A 437 -9.89 -2.74 -5.71
CA THR A 437 -10.11 -2.34 -4.31
C THR A 437 -11.20 -1.29 -4.21
N ASP A 438 -11.97 -1.29 -3.11
CA ASP A 438 -12.71 -0.11 -2.66
C ASP A 438 -11.86 0.73 -1.70
N LEU A 439 -11.41 1.89 -2.19
CA LEU A 439 -10.46 2.79 -1.55
C LEU A 439 -11.14 4.12 -1.20
N HIS A 440 -11.25 4.41 0.09
CA HIS A 440 -11.81 5.66 0.61
C HIS A 440 -10.74 6.54 1.27
N LEU A 441 -10.53 7.75 0.74
CA LEU A 441 -9.59 8.75 1.27
C LEU A 441 -10.35 9.99 1.74
N ASP A 442 -10.23 10.35 3.02
CA ASP A 442 -10.90 11.51 3.61
C ASP A 442 -9.92 12.43 4.35
N HIS A 443 -10.09 13.75 4.24
CA HIS A 443 -9.25 14.77 4.92
C HIS A 443 -7.73 14.52 4.77
N THR A 444 -7.29 13.94 3.66
CA THR A 444 -5.94 13.38 3.48
C THR A 444 -5.08 14.29 2.60
N THR A 445 -3.80 14.44 2.94
CA THR A 445 -2.84 15.23 2.15
C THR A 445 -1.83 14.29 1.48
N ILE A 446 -1.80 14.31 0.14
CA ILE A 446 -0.95 13.45 -0.68
C ILE A 446 0.02 14.34 -1.47
N THR A 447 1.31 14.31 -1.13
CA THR A 447 2.26 15.32 -1.63
C THR A 447 3.68 14.83 -1.93
N LYS A 448 4.29 15.34 -3.01
CA LYS A 448 5.67 14.99 -3.44
C LYS A 448 5.91 13.50 -3.71
N ASN A 449 4.87 12.70 -3.92
CA ASN A 449 5.05 11.30 -4.28
C ASN A 449 5.43 11.16 -5.77
N HIS A 450 6.16 10.09 -6.10
CA HIS A 450 6.72 9.87 -7.44
C HIS A 450 6.43 8.46 -7.97
N ALA A 451 6.03 8.38 -9.23
CA ALA A 451 5.92 7.15 -10.00
C ALA A 451 6.72 7.27 -11.31
N SER A 452 7.60 6.32 -11.65
CA SER A 452 8.29 6.36 -12.96
C SER A 452 7.35 6.13 -14.14
N LEU A 453 6.17 5.55 -13.91
CA LEU A 453 5.14 5.31 -14.90
C LEU A 453 3.90 6.17 -14.62
N ASP A 454 2.89 5.66 -13.92
CA ASP A 454 1.57 6.31 -13.85
C ASP A 454 1.06 6.50 -12.41
N GLY A 455 0.20 7.49 -12.20
CA GLY A 455 -0.41 7.75 -10.89
C GLY A 455 0.61 8.24 -9.87
N GLY A 456 1.13 9.46 -10.06
CA GLY A 456 2.19 10.01 -9.21
C GLY A 456 1.78 10.09 -7.73
N ALA A 457 0.52 10.45 -7.46
CA ALA A 457 -0.10 10.33 -6.14
C ALA A 457 -0.86 9.00 -5.99
N ILE A 458 -1.77 8.70 -6.91
CA ILE A 458 -2.68 7.53 -6.86
C ILE A 458 -2.79 6.86 -8.24
N LEU A 459 -2.77 5.53 -8.29
CA LEU A 459 -3.32 4.75 -9.41
C LEU A 459 -4.55 3.95 -8.94
N ASN A 460 -5.65 4.02 -9.69
CA ASN A 460 -6.86 3.21 -9.52
C ASN A 460 -7.15 2.36 -10.79
N THR A 461 -7.22 1.03 -10.67
CA THR A 461 -7.50 0.11 -11.80
C THR A 461 -8.24 -1.14 -11.33
N GLY A 462 -9.36 -1.51 -11.95
CA GLY A 462 -9.88 -2.89 -11.87
C GLY A 462 -9.18 -3.80 -12.87
N THR A 463 -9.43 -5.10 -12.81
CA THR A 463 -8.82 -6.06 -13.74
C THR A 463 -9.63 -6.27 -15.02
N THR A 464 -9.15 -5.67 -16.11
CA THR A 464 -9.57 -5.98 -17.48
C THR A 464 -9.07 -7.38 -17.87
N HIS A 465 -10.00 -8.33 -18.11
CA HIS A 465 -9.66 -9.69 -18.53
C HIS A 465 -9.83 -9.87 -20.04
N THR A 466 -8.76 -10.17 -20.77
CA THR A 466 -8.78 -10.32 -22.22
C THR A 466 -8.88 -11.78 -22.66
N THR A 467 -9.74 -12.04 -23.65
CA THR A 467 -9.69 -13.19 -24.59
C THR A 467 -9.91 -14.63 -24.09
N THR A 468 -10.48 -14.86 -22.91
CA THR A 468 -11.16 -16.13 -22.59
C THR A 468 -12.63 -15.87 -22.25
N GLY A 469 -13.56 -16.39 -23.07
CA GLY A 469 -15.00 -16.12 -22.98
C GLY A 469 -15.73 -16.82 -21.82
N ARG A 470 -15.20 -16.67 -20.61
CA ARG A 470 -15.78 -17.16 -19.35
C ARG A 470 -16.38 -15.97 -18.59
N PRO A 471 -17.60 -16.06 -18.04
CA PRO A 471 -18.14 -15.02 -17.19
C PRO A 471 -17.52 -15.14 -15.78
N ASP A 472 -16.42 -14.40 -15.59
CA ASP A 472 -15.77 -14.21 -14.29
C ASP A 472 -16.23 -12.87 -13.70
N ASN A 473 -16.35 -12.75 -12.37
CA ASN A 473 -16.75 -11.48 -11.73
C ASN A 473 -15.73 -10.38 -12.03
N HIS A 474 -16.11 -9.37 -12.81
CA HIS A 474 -15.38 -8.12 -12.90
C HIS A 474 -15.42 -7.39 -11.55
N THR A 475 -14.24 -7.08 -11.00
CA THR A 475 -14.09 -6.25 -9.80
C THR A 475 -13.61 -4.85 -10.22
N ASP A 476 -14.57 -3.97 -10.47
CA ASP A 476 -14.28 -2.56 -10.73
C ASP A 476 -13.64 -1.91 -9.50
N ALA A 477 -12.51 -1.21 -9.69
CA ALA A 477 -11.85 -0.52 -8.59
C ALA A 477 -12.50 0.84 -8.33
N THR A 478 -13.01 1.05 -7.12
CA THR A 478 -13.66 2.28 -6.68
C THR A 478 -12.71 3.09 -5.81
N THR A 479 -12.35 4.30 -6.26
CA THR A 479 -11.62 5.26 -5.43
C THR A 479 -12.49 6.48 -5.15
N THR A 480 -12.79 6.73 -3.89
CA THR A 480 -13.54 7.91 -3.42
C THR A 480 -12.61 8.81 -2.59
N ILE A 481 -12.55 10.09 -2.95
CA ILE A 481 -11.66 11.09 -2.32
C ILE A 481 -12.50 12.29 -1.86
N THR A 482 -12.48 12.58 -0.56
CA THR A 482 -13.22 13.67 0.07
C THR A 482 -12.32 14.61 0.88
N HIS A 483 -12.62 15.91 0.87
CA HIS A 483 -11.97 16.93 1.73
C HIS A 483 -10.42 16.96 1.66
N SER A 484 -9.83 16.50 0.57
CA SER A 484 -8.41 16.14 0.49
C SER A 484 -7.60 17.11 -0.39
N THR A 485 -6.28 17.08 -0.25
CA THR A 485 -5.35 17.86 -1.09
C THR A 485 -4.30 16.95 -1.71
N ILE A 486 -4.20 16.97 -3.04
CA ILE A 486 -3.22 16.18 -3.82
C ILE A 486 -2.31 17.16 -4.56
N THR A 487 -1.09 17.35 -4.09
CA THR A 487 -0.24 18.45 -4.53
C THR A 487 1.20 18.05 -4.83
N THR A 488 1.82 18.63 -5.86
CA THR A 488 3.27 18.44 -6.14
C THR A 488 3.71 16.98 -6.34
N ASN A 489 2.81 16.08 -6.73
CA ASN A 489 3.13 14.69 -7.08
C ASN A 489 3.53 14.57 -8.56
N THR A 490 4.28 13.52 -8.91
CA THR A 490 4.91 13.39 -10.23
C THR A 490 4.79 11.98 -10.82
N ALA A 491 4.45 11.90 -12.11
CA ALA A 491 4.39 10.66 -12.89
C ALA A 491 5.28 10.75 -14.14
N GLY A 492 6.02 9.70 -14.48
CA GLY A 492 6.84 9.68 -15.71
C GLY A 492 6.04 9.57 -17.01
N ARG A 493 4.77 9.14 -16.93
CA ARG A 493 3.82 9.06 -18.06
C ARG A 493 2.51 9.78 -17.74
N TYR A 494 1.63 9.17 -16.94
CA TYR A 494 0.22 9.53 -16.94
C TYR A 494 -0.37 9.74 -15.54
N GLY A 495 -1.15 10.80 -15.36
CA GLY A 495 -1.85 11.06 -14.09
C GLY A 495 -0.89 11.50 -12.98
N GLY A 496 -0.39 12.74 -13.06
CA GLY A 496 0.61 13.26 -12.10
C GLY A 496 0.07 13.30 -10.68
N ALA A 497 -1.21 13.66 -10.52
CA ALA A 497 -1.98 13.32 -9.32
C ALA A 497 -2.54 11.89 -9.43
N ILE A 498 -3.48 11.64 -10.35
CA ILE A 498 -4.29 10.42 -10.38
C ILE A 498 -4.31 9.79 -11.77
N PHE A 499 -3.97 8.51 -11.85
CA PHE A 499 -4.35 7.65 -12.97
C PHE A 499 -5.60 6.84 -12.59
N ASN A 500 -6.61 6.81 -13.45
CA ASN A 500 -7.84 6.04 -13.26
C ASN A 500 -8.17 5.25 -14.53
N GLY A 501 -8.24 3.92 -14.43
CA GLY A 501 -8.72 3.04 -15.49
C GLY A 501 -7.75 1.96 -15.95
N ASP A 502 -7.86 1.56 -17.22
CA ASP A 502 -7.15 0.41 -17.77
C ASP A 502 -5.65 0.68 -17.95
N THR A 503 -4.79 -0.17 -17.39
CA THR A 503 -3.32 -0.04 -17.49
C THR A 503 -2.73 -0.77 -18.71
N HIS A 504 -3.52 -1.58 -19.42
CA HIS A 504 -3.04 -2.32 -20.59
C HIS A 504 -2.88 -1.41 -21.82
N GLN A 505 -1.63 -0.99 -22.05
CA GLN A 505 -1.21 -0.20 -23.22
C GLN A 505 -2.17 0.97 -23.53
N PRO A 506 -2.20 2.02 -22.68
CA PRO A 506 -2.98 3.22 -22.93
C PRO A 506 -2.50 3.95 -24.20
N THR A 507 -3.01 3.53 -25.35
CA THR A 507 -2.87 4.24 -26.62
C THR A 507 -3.72 5.49 -26.55
N ILE A 508 -3.06 6.65 -26.59
CA ILE A 508 -3.73 7.90 -26.95
C ILE A 508 -3.82 7.88 -28.48
N ASP A 509 -5.03 7.74 -29.01
CA ASP A 509 -5.25 7.69 -30.46
C ASP A 509 -4.71 8.99 -31.11
N PRO A 510 -3.84 8.93 -32.14
CA PRO A 510 -3.27 10.12 -32.75
C PRO A 510 -4.34 10.95 -33.47
N GLY A 511 -4.24 12.28 -33.35
CA GLY A 511 -5.26 13.21 -33.86
C GLY A 511 -6.43 13.49 -32.90
N PHE A 512 -7.34 14.39 -33.32
CA PHE A 512 -8.38 14.96 -32.45
C PHE A 512 -9.73 14.23 -32.54
N HIS A 513 -9.73 12.91 -32.72
CA HIS A 513 -10.96 12.14 -32.93
C HIS A 513 -11.74 11.93 -31.62
N ASN A 514 -12.97 12.47 -31.54
CA ASN A 514 -13.88 12.25 -30.41
C ASN A 514 -14.58 10.88 -30.56
N LYS A 515 -13.87 9.81 -30.19
CA LYS A 515 -14.45 8.46 -30.14
C LYS A 515 -15.49 8.38 -29.00
N PRO A 516 -16.64 7.72 -29.19
CA PRO A 516 -17.58 7.49 -28.10
C PRO A 516 -16.95 6.61 -27.01
N PRO A 517 -17.32 6.79 -25.72
CA PRO A 517 -16.72 6.04 -24.62
C PRO A 517 -17.03 4.55 -24.75
N THR A 518 -16.06 3.70 -24.40
CA THR A 518 -16.26 2.24 -24.40
C THR A 518 -17.10 1.83 -23.19
N ASN A 519 -18.14 1.03 -23.43
CA ASN A 519 -19.04 0.46 -22.41
C ASN A 519 -18.41 -0.69 -21.60
N THR A 520 -17.11 -0.59 -21.33
CA THR A 520 -16.28 -1.50 -20.52
C THR A 520 -15.36 -0.65 -19.64
N THR A 521 -15.90 -0.16 -18.52
CA THR A 521 -15.13 0.56 -17.51
C THR A 521 -14.65 -0.41 -16.44
N ASN A 522 -13.36 -0.37 -16.09
CA ASN A 522 -12.77 -1.18 -15.02
C ASN A 522 -12.54 -0.38 -13.72
N ALA A 523 -12.75 0.93 -13.73
CA ALA A 523 -12.43 1.80 -12.61
C ALA A 523 -13.40 2.98 -12.52
N THR A 524 -13.74 3.36 -11.29
CA THR A 524 -14.53 4.56 -10.99
C THR A 524 -13.81 5.41 -9.96
N LEU A 525 -13.56 6.68 -10.31
CA LEU A 525 -12.99 7.70 -9.45
C LEU A 525 -14.07 8.72 -9.09
N THR A 526 -14.22 9.05 -7.80
CA THR A 526 -15.07 10.14 -7.33
C THR A 526 -14.24 11.11 -6.49
N LEU A 527 -14.09 12.35 -6.93
CA LEU A 527 -13.53 13.45 -6.12
C LEU A 527 -14.66 14.37 -5.69
N ARG A 528 -14.66 14.69 -4.40
CA ARG A 528 -15.59 15.64 -3.79
C ARG A 528 -14.86 16.58 -2.85
N ASP A 529 -15.19 17.88 -2.91
CA ASP A 529 -14.68 18.92 -2.00
C ASP A 529 -13.13 18.86 -1.86
N THR A 530 -12.43 18.58 -2.97
CA THR A 530 -11.01 18.17 -3.03
C THR A 530 -10.20 19.08 -3.95
N ASN A 531 -8.91 19.26 -3.66
CA ASN A 531 -7.99 20.14 -4.41
C ASN A 531 -6.82 19.35 -5.02
N THR A 532 -6.62 19.43 -6.33
CA THR A 532 -5.47 18.84 -7.03
C THR A 532 -4.64 19.93 -7.73
N LYS A 533 -3.39 20.12 -7.30
CA LYS A 533 -2.56 21.25 -7.78
C LYS A 533 -1.08 21.00 -7.91
N ASN A 534 -0.42 21.73 -8.81
CA ASN A 534 1.04 21.66 -9.01
C ASN A 534 1.58 20.24 -9.31
N ASN A 535 0.75 19.30 -9.77
CA ASN A 535 1.18 17.94 -10.08
C ASN A 535 1.63 17.84 -11.55
N THR A 536 2.59 16.96 -11.83
CA THR A 536 3.26 16.88 -13.15
C THR A 536 3.22 15.46 -13.73
N ALA A 537 2.93 15.34 -15.01
CA ALA A 537 3.06 14.11 -15.78
C ALA A 537 3.64 14.39 -17.18
N LEU A 538 3.90 13.35 -17.99
CA LEU A 538 4.01 13.54 -19.43
C LEU A 538 2.66 14.04 -19.98
N ASN A 539 1.55 13.39 -19.57
CA ASN A 539 0.20 13.80 -19.96
C ASN A 539 -0.85 13.52 -18.87
N GLY A 540 -1.89 14.36 -18.77
CA GLY A 540 -2.83 14.34 -17.65
C GLY A 540 -2.14 14.73 -16.33
N GLY A 541 -1.61 15.96 -16.27
CA GLY A 541 -0.82 16.45 -15.12
C GLY A 541 -1.53 16.30 -13.76
N SER A 542 -2.83 16.57 -13.71
CA SER A 542 -3.69 16.14 -12.59
C SER A 542 -4.25 14.75 -12.83
N ILE A 543 -5.22 14.60 -13.73
CA ILE A 543 -5.98 13.35 -13.90
C ILE A 543 -5.79 12.80 -15.30
N PHE A 544 -5.45 11.51 -15.39
CA PHE A 544 -5.55 10.72 -16.61
C PHE A 544 -6.63 9.64 -16.42
N ASN A 545 -7.74 9.76 -17.16
CA ASN A 545 -8.89 8.87 -17.09
C ASN A 545 -8.96 8.02 -18.37
N ASN A 546 -8.74 6.70 -18.26
CA ASN A 546 -8.55 5.82 -19.41
C ASN A 546 -9.58 4.69 -19.46
N LYS A 547 -10.53 4.75 -20.39
CA LYS A 547 -11.66 3.81 -20.49
C LYS A 547 -12.42 3.64 -19.16
N ALA A 548 -12.52 4.70 -18.36
CA ALA A 548 -12.99 4.65 -16.98
C ALA A 548 -13.94 5.81 -16.63
N THR A 549 -14.56 5.76 -15.46
CA THR A 549 -15.48 6.79 -14.98
C THR A 549 -14.77 7.73 -13.99
N THR A 550 -14.88 9.04 -14.20
CA THR A 550 -14.46 10.07 -13.23
C THR A 550 -15.60 11.05 -12.93
N ASN A 551 -15.97 11.18 -11.67
CA ASN A 551 -17.02 12.09 -11.18
C ASN A 551 -16.41 13.16 -10.28
N LEU A 552 -16.61 14.44 -10.59
CA LEU A 552 -16.07 15.58 -9.85
C LEU A 552 -17.19 16.46 -9.27
N THR A 553 -17.09 16.79 -7.98
CA THR A 553 -18.05 17.66 -7.27
C THR A 553 -17.29 18.66 -6.38
N THR A 554 -17.60 19.96 -6.47
CA THR A 554 -16.89 21.04 -5.75
C THR A 554 -15.34 20.95 -5.84
N THR A 555 -14.80 20.35 -6.91
CA THR A 555 -13.38 19.98 -6.97
C THR A 555 -12.56 21.07 -7.66
N THR A 556 -11.37 21.37 -7.16
CA THR A 556 -10.47 22.40 -7.72
C THR A 556 -9.24 21.74 -8.34
N ILE A 557 -8.99 22.00 -9.63
CA ILE A 557 -7.87 21.45 -10.40
C ILE A 557 -7.07 22.59 -11.03
N THR A 558 -5.93 22.95 -10.44
CA THR A 558 -5.17 24.16 -10.85
C THR A 558 -3.65 23.99 -10.89
N ASN A 559 -2.98 24.70 -11.81
CA ASN A 559 -1.52 24.75 -11.91
C ASN A 559 -0.86 23.38 -12.15
N ASN A 560 -1.57 22.38 -12.69
CA ASN A 560 -0.99 21.07 -13.01
C ASN A 560 -0.40 21.08 -14.43
N THR A 561 0.66 20.30 -14.66
CA THR A 561 1.48 20.37 -15.89
C THR A 561 1.59 19.02 -16.60
N ALA A 562 1.40 19.03 -17.91
CA ALA A 562 1.76 17.94 -18.81
C ALA A 562 3.01 18.35 -19.63
N THR A 563 4.07 17.55 -19.59
CA THR A 563 5.35 17.85 -20.25
C THR A 563 5.43 17.39 -21.71
N ASP A 564 4.40 16.73 -22.25
CA ASP A 564 4.37 16.30 -23.65
C ASP A 564 4.32 17.49 -24.61
N SER A 565 5.45 17.72 -25.29
CA SER A 565 5.61 18.78 -26.29
C SER A 565 5.43 18.28 -27.74
N SER A 566 5.03 17.02 -27.95
CA SER A 566 5.05 16.37 -29.27
C SER A 566 4.03 16.94 -30.25
N LYS A 567 2.93 17.51 -29.75
CA LYS A 567 1.76 18.01 -30.54
C LYS A 567 1.12 16.95 -31.46
N THR A 568 1.45 15.66 -31.28
CA THR A 568 0.92 14.54 -32.09
C THR A 568 -0.48 14.07 -31.66
N HIS A 569 -0.85 14.38 -30.41
CA HIS A 569 -2.06 13.90 -29.76
C HIS A 569 -2.57 14.95 -28.75
N ARG A 570 -3.65 14.59 -28.03
CA ARG A 570 -4.29 15.42 -27.01
C ARG A 570 -3.41 15.57 -25.77
N VAL A 571 -3.01 16.79 -25.40
CA VAL A 571 -2.21 17.06 -24.19
C VAL A 571 -2.98 17.99 -23.23
N ALA A 572 -3.05 17.60 -21.95
CA ALA A 572 -3.70 18.40 -20.91
C ALA A 572 -2.97 18.34 -19.57
N GLY A 573 -2.76 19.51 -18.97
CA GLY A 573 -2.22 19.64 -17.62
C GLY A 573 -3.25 19.29 -16.55
N GLY A 574 -4.53 19.64 -16.77
CA GLY A 574 -5.62 19.28 -15.86
C GLY A 574 -6.08 17.85 -16.07
N ILE A 575 -7.11 17.64 -16.89
CA ILE A 575 -7.71 16.32 -17.16
C ILE A 575 -7.47 15.88 -18.61
N LEU A 576 -6.85 14.72 -18.80
CA LEU A 576 -6.96 13.98 -20.06
C LEU A 576 -7.95 12.82 -19.90
N ASN A 577 -9.09 12.90 -20.60
CA ASN A 577 -10.07 11.81 -20.69
C ASN A 577 -9.86 11.02 -22.00
N ASN A 578 -9.22 9.85 -21.91
CA ASN A 578 -8.96 8.95 -23.02
C ASN A 578 -10.03 7.84 -23.06
N ASN A 579 -11.02 7.96 -23.95
CA ASN A 579 -12.07 6.97 -24.20
C ASN A 579 -12.95 6.57 -22.99
N GLY A 580 -12.88 7.30 -21.87
CA GLY A 580 -13.73 7.14 -20.70
C GLY A 580 -14.83 8.21 -20.58
N THR A 581 -15.49 8.26 -19.42
CA THR A 581 -16.47 9.28 -19.05
C THR A 581 -15.88 10.22 -17.99
N THR A 582 -16.25 11.50 -18.04
CA THR A 582 -15.85 12.49 -17.03
C THR A 582 -16.96 13.51 -16.83
N GLU A 583 -17.50 13.52 -15.61
CA GLU A 583 -18.65 14.34 -15.22
C GLU A 583 -18.24 15.37 -14.16
N THR A 584 -18.80 16.59 -14.26
CA THR A 584 -18.46 17.74 -13.43
C THR A 584 -19.72 18.45 -12.97
N ASP A 585 -19.77 18.86 -11.70
CA ASP A 585 -20.78 19.80 -11.21
C ASP A 585 -20.42 21.26 -11.57
N HIS A 586 -21.37 22.17 -11.40
CA HIS A 586 -21.21 23.60 -11.71
C HIS A 586 -20.30 24.37 -10.71
N LYS A 587 -19.72 23.67 -9.73
CA LYS A 587 -18.78 24.23 -8.73
C LYS A 587 -17.35 23.76 -8.94
N THR A 588 -17.17 22.67 -9.69
CA THR A 588 -15.85 22.14 -10.05
C THR A 588 -15.13 23.13 -10.97
N THR A 589 -13.92 23.51 -10.59
CA THR A 589 -13.10 24.53 -11.26
C THR A 589 -11.83 23.89 -11.80
N ILE A 590 -11.60 24.00 -13.11
CA ILE A 590 -10.42 23.46 -13.79
C ILE A 590 -9.78 24.62 -14.57
N THR A 591 -8.74 25.24 -14.00
CA THR A 591 -8.15 26.49 -14.52
C THR A 591 -6.64 26.54 -14.33
N ASN A 592 -5.94 27.34 -15.15
CA ASN A 592 -4.49 27.57 -15.06
C ASN A 592 -3.64 26.29 -15.16
N ASN A 593 -4.07 25.26 -15.89
CA ASN A 593 -3.28 24.05 -16.11
C ASN A 593 -2.58 24.09 -17.48
N ASP A 594 -1.36 23.56 -17.56
CA ASP A 594 -0.44 23.72 -18.69
C ASP A 594 -0.23 22.38 -19.43
N PRO A 595 -0.38 22.30 -20.77
CA PRO A 595 -0.70 23.38 -21.72
C PRO A 595 -2.21 23.65 -21.86
N THR A 596 -3.08 22.81 -21.30
CA THR A 596 -4.54 23.00 -21.33
C THR A 596 -5.21 22.48 -20.05
N ASN A 597 -6.43 22.98 -19.77
CA ASN A 597 -7.26 22.54 -18.64
C ASN A 597 -7.82 21.13 -18.88
N CYS A 598 -8.36 20.84 -20.06
CA CYS A 598 -8.82 19.51 -20.42
C CYS A 598 -8.57 19.14 -21.88
N ALA A 599 -8.37 17.85 -22.12
CA ALA A 599 -8.46 17.27 -23.45
C ALA A 599 -9.20 15.93 -23.43
N GLY A 600 -9.90 15.64 -24.53
CA GLY A 600 -10.94 14.60 -24.56
C GLY A 600 -12.30 15.18 -24.20
N THR A 601 -13.34 14.35 -24.15
CA THR A 601 -14.70 14.80 -23.83
C THR A 601 -14.84 14.96 -22.32
N VAL A 602 -14.72 16.20 -21.82
CA VAL A 602 -14.96 16.56 -20.40
C VAL A 602 -16.06 17.62 -20.35
N LYS A 603 -17.15 17.36 -19.63
CA LYS A 603 -18.26 18.31 -19.50
C LYS A 603 -17.79 19.57 -18.74
N ASN A 604 -18.31 20.73 -19.14
CA ASN A 604 -18.09 22.04 -18.50
C ASN A 604 -16.62 22.49 -18.35
N CYS A 605 -15.67 21.88 -19.06
CA CYS A 605 -14.27 22.29 -19.03
C CYS A 605 -13.95 23.19 -20.22
N PHE A 606 -13.34 24.35 -19.94
CA PHE A 606 -12.93 25.35 -20.92
C PHE A 606 -11.41 25.48 -20.91
N ASN A 607 -10.80 25.63 -22.08
CA ASN A 607 -9.36 25.79 -22.28
C ASN A 607 -9.00 27.25 -22.51
#